data_AF-A0A6A2XWU5-F1
#
_entry.id   AF-A0A6A2XWU5-F1
#
_cell.length_a   1.000
_cell.length_b   1.000
_cell.length_c   1.000
_cell.angle_alpha   90.00
_cell.angle_beta   90.00
_cell.angle_gamma   90.00
#
_symmetry.space_group_name_H-M   'P 1'
#
loop_
_entity.id
_entity.type
_entity.pdbx_description
1 polymer ?
#
loop_
_entity_poly.entity_id
_entity_poly.type
_entity_poly.pdbx_seq_one_letter_code
_entity_poly.pdbx_strand_id
1 'polypeptide(L)'
;MASRVGMSSVGISVEQLLARGEASTREIKHFQQMEKLRLLMIVSTYYDEQKNFNREVLVSTESVEVMKKLLLLFNSNASQLPLKALHQPGLEEEMRAFEIDKITSGKTIERLMEEFGGTSTDTNHHYVSSRPKHHHQHE
;
A
#
# COMPACT_ATOMS: atom_id res chain seq x y z
N MET A 1 -15.73 8.25 -7.49
CA MET A 1 -14.70 9.23 -7.07
C MET A 1 -13.39 8.47 -6.91
N ALA A 2 -12.35 8.87 -7.63
CA ALA A 2 -11.03 8.21 -7.54
C ALA A 2 -10.57 8.22 -6.08
N SER A 3 -10.18 7.06 -5.55
CA SER A 3 -9.70 7.03 -4.18
C SER A 3 -8.28 7.55 -4.11
N ARG A 4 -8.00 8.39 -3.11
CA ARG A 4 -6.74 9.12 -2.98
C ARG A 4 -5.81 8.31 -2.10
N VAL A 5 -5.06 7.40 -2.71
CA VAL A 5 -4.00 6.63 -2.05
C VAL A 5 -2.68 7.35 -2.26
N GLY A 6 -1.96 7.64 -1.19
CA GLY A 6 -0.61 8.20 -1.22
C GLY A 6 0.43 7.19 -0.77
N MET A 7 1.60 7.23 -1.39
CA MET A 7 2.76 6.43 -1.00
C MET A 7 3.96 7.34 -0.75
N SER A 8 4.69 7.06 0.32
CA SER A 8 5.95 7.71 0.66
C SER A 8 7.00 6.66 0.98
N SER A 9 8.28 6.99 0.81
CA SER A 9 9.40 6.10 1.14
C SER A 9 10.38 6.79 2.07
N VAL A 10 10.89 6.07 3.07
CA VAL A 10 11.84 6.57 4.07
C VAL A 10 13.00 5.60 4.30
N GLY A 11 14.17 6.14 4.64
CA GLY A 11 15.43 5.39 4.84
C GLY A 11 15.73 5.00 6.29
N ILE A 12 14.72 5.00 7.17
CA ILE A 12 14.82 4.74 8.61
C ILE A 12 13.73 3.76 9.04
N SER A 13 13.89 3.06 10.16
CA SER A 13 12.86 2.13 10.66
C SER A 13 11.57 2.85 11.05
N VAL A 14 10.44 2.12 11.09
CA VAL A 14 9.17 2.67 11.58
C VAL A 14 9.30 3.09 13.04
N GLU A 15 10.06 2.36 13.85
CA GLU A 15 10.37 2.74 15.24
C GLU A 15 11.09 4.10 15.29
N GLN A 16 12.10 4.32 14.46
CA GLN A 16 12.81 5.59 14.38
C GLN A 16 11.92 6.73 13.89
N LEU A 17 11.06 6.47 12.90
CA LEU A 17 10.08 7.44 12.40
C LEU A 17 9.08 7.85 13.50
N LEU A 18 8.71 6.90 14.36
CA LEU A 18 7.78 7.08 15.46
C LEU A 18 8.47 7.38 16.80
N ALA A 19 9.77 7.66 16.82
CA ALA A 19 10.54 7.84 18.06
C ALA A 19 10.03 9.00 18.93
N ARG A 20 9.30 9.97 18.36
CA ARG A 20 8.64 11.05 19.12
C ARG A 20 7.23 10.68 19.62
N GLY A 21 6.86 9.39 19.55
CA GLY A 21 5.59 8.86 20.03
C GLY A 21 4.38 9.50 19.35
N GLU A 22 3.40 9.92 20.17
CA GLU A 22 2.15 10.51 19.69
C GLU A 22 2.32 11.75 18.81
N ALA A 23 3.42 12.49 18.96
CA ALA A 23 3.67 13.65 18.10
C ALA A 23 3.87 13.22 16.63
N SER A 24 4.67 12.18 16.40
CA SER A 24 4.92 11.63 15.06
C SER A 24 3.63 11.07 14.43
N THR A 25 2.83 10.30 15.19
CA THR A 25 1.60 9.71 14.66
C THR A 25 0.58 10.77 14.29
N ARG A 26 0.42 11.81 15.12
CA ARG A 26 -0.45 12.96 14.82
C ARG A 26 0.01 13.75 13.61
N GLU A 27 1.31 13.98 13.44
CA GLU A 27 1.85 14.67 12.26
C GLU A 27 1.58 13.89 10.97
N ILE A 28 1.77 12.56 10.99
CA ILE A 28 1.46 11.69 9.85
C ILE A 28 -0.03 11.72 9.52
N LYS A 29 -0.89 11.64 10.54
CA LYS A 29 -2.35 11.72 10.38
C LYS A 29 -2.78 13.08 9.83
N HIS A 30 -2.22 14.16 10.36
CA HIS A 30 -2.49 15.51 9.91
C HIS A 30 -2.06 15.71 8.46
N PHE A 31 -0.87 15.22 8.07
CA PHE A 31 -0.41 15.24 6.68
C PHE A 31 -1.37 14.46 5.76
N GLN A 32 -1.78 13.25 6.15
CA GLN A 32 -2.76 12.44 5.41
C GLN A 32 -4.09 13.20 5.18
N GLN A 33 -4.59 13.92 6.19
CA GLN A 33 -5.80 14.73 6.10
C GLN A 33 -5.62 15.98 5.23
N MET A 34 -4.50 16.69 5.39
CA MET A 34 -4.16 17.90 4.62
C MET A 34 -4.08 17.61 3.13
N GLU A 35 -3.43 16.51 2.76
CA GLU A 35 -3.33 16.01 1.38
C GLU A 35 -4.64 15.33 0.89
N LYS A 36 -5.67 15.27 1.75
CA LYS A 36 -6.98 14.65 1.49
C LYS A 36 -6.85 13.22 0.98
N LEU A 37 -5.88 12.48 1.53
CA LEU A 37 -5.64 11.08 1.21
C LEU A 37 -6.60 10.21 2.03
N ARG A 38 -7.20 9.22 1.41
CA ARG A 38 -7.96 8.17 2.10
C ARG A 38 -7.03 7.19 2.82
N LEU A 39 -5.85 6.97 2.24
CA LEU A 39 -4.82 6.08 2.74
C LEU A 39 -3.46 6.68 2.43
N LEU A 40 -2.58 6.70 3.41
CA LEU A 40 -1.17 6.98 3.27
C LEU A 40 -0.38 5.73 3.68
N MET A 41 0.42 5.21 2.76
CA MET A 41 1.38 4.15 3.04
C MET A 41 2.79 4.73 3.02
N ILE A 42 3.53 4.52 4.10
CA ILE A 42 4.94 4.89 4.22
C ILE A 42 5.75 3.60 4.19
N VAL A 43 6.51 3.40 3.13
CA VAL A 43 7.44 2.27 2.96
C VAL A 43 8.77 2.66 3.58
N SER A 44 9.13 1.99 4.67
CA SER A 44 10.44 2.11 5.29
C SER A 44 11.38 1.06 4.69
N THR A 45 12.60 1.46 4.34
CA THR A 45 13.64 0.56 3.85
C THR A 45 14.98 0.98 4.41
N TYR A 46 15.61 0.11 5.18
CA TYR A 46 16.84 0.43 5.91
C TYR A 46 17.71 -0.83 6.09
N TYR A 47 18.96 -0.62 6.50
CA TYR A 47 19.82 -1.70 6.99
C TYR A 47 19.90 -1.61 8.51
N ASP A 48 19.72 -2.74 9.21
CA ASP A 48 19.98 -2.78 10.65
C ASP A 48 21.49 -2.77 10.95
N GLU A 49 21.83 -2.75 12.25
CA GLU A 49 23.22 -2.77 12.73
C GLU A 49 24.00 -4.01 12.25
N GLN A 50 23.28 -5.10 11.91
CA GLN A 50 23.82 -6.35 11.41
C GLN A 50 23.94 -6.36 9.87
N LYS A 51 23.65 -5.24 9.21
CA LYS A 51 23.60 -5.07 7.75
C LYS A 51 22.56 -5.95 7.07
N ASN A 52 21.54 -6.39 7.79
CA ASN A 52 20.40 -7.01 7.15
C ASN A 52 19.54 -5.93 6.51
N PHE A 53 19.19 -6.14 5.25
CA PHE A 53 18.16 -5.34 4.59
C PHE A 53 16.80 -5.59 5.24
N ASN A 54 16.12 -4.54 5.67
CA ASN A 54 14.79 -4.60 6.27
C ASN A 54 13.83 -3.69 5.50
N ARG A 55 12.58 -4.14 5.40
CA ARG A 55 11.50 -3.39 4.77
C ARG A 55 10.26 -3.47 5.64
N GLU A 56 9.70 -2.31 5.91
CA GLU A 56 8.51 -2.15 6.75
C GLU A 56 7.53 -1.23 6.04
N VAL A 57 6.26 -1.30 6.43
CA VAL A 57 5.25 -0.33 6.04
C VAL A 57 4.51 0.18 7.26
N LEU A 58 4.35 1.49 7.33
CA LEU A 58 3.38 2.14 8.21
C LEU A 58 2.22 2.63 7.36
N VAL A 59 1.01 2.24 7.72
CA VAL A 59 -0.22 2.65 7.05
C VAL A 59 -1.01 3.56 7.98
N SER A 60 -1.49 4.69 7.44
CA SER A 60 -2.49 5.55 8.05
C SER A 60 -3.71 5.65 7.14
N THR A 61 -4.90 5.38 7.65
CA THR A 61 -6.16 5.50 6.89
C THR A 61 -7.06 6.58 7.45
N GLU A 62 -7.99 7.09 6.64
CA GLU A 62 -8.95 8.10 7.09
C GLU A 62 -9.93 7.58 8.16
N SER A 63 -10.23 6.27 8.15
CA SER A 63 -11.12 5.64 9.12
C SER A 63 -10.78 4.17 9.38
N VAL A 64 -11.31 3.62 10.48
CA VAL A 64 -11.14 2.19 10.85
C VAL A 64 -11.77 1.26 9.81
N GLU A 65 -12.85 1.66 9.15
CA GLU A 65 -13.49 0.89 8.08
C GLU A 65 -12.58 0.77 6.86
N VAL A 66 -11.83 1.82 6.54
CA VAL A 66 -10.84 1.79 5.44
C VAL A 66 -9.68 0.87 5.81
N MET A 67 -9.20 0.92 7.06
CA MET A 67 -8.20 -0.03 7.55
C MET A 67 -8.70 -1.47 7.44
N LYS A 68 -9.92 -1.77 7.88
CA LYS A 68 -10.51 -3.12 7.77
C LYS A 68 -10.55 -3.62 6.32
N LYS A 69 -10.97 -2.77 5.37
CA LYS A 69 -10.98 -3.11 3.94
C LYS A 69 -9.57 -3.38 3.41
N LEU A 70 -8.59 -2.59 3.83
CA LEU A 70 -7.19 -2.80 3.44
C LEU A 70 -6.67 -4.14 3.96
N LEU A 71 -6.92 -4.46 5.24
CA LEU A 71 -6.51 -5.73 5.82
C LEU A 71 -7.14 -6.93 5.10
N LEU A 72 -8.40 -6.82 4.66
CA LEU A 72 -9.05 -7.84 3.84
C LEU A 72 -8.33 -8.03 2.49
N LEU A 73 -7.92 -6.94 1.83
CA LEU A 73 -7.13 -7.01 0.60
C LEU A 73 -5.77 -7.69 0.83
N PHE A 74 -5.06 -7.31 1.89
CA PHE A 74 -3.78 -7.93 2.24
C PHE A 74 -3.92 -9.41 2.54
N ASN A 75 -4.92 -9.81 3.31
CA ASN A 75 -5.18 -11.22 3.60
C ASN A 75 -5.53 -12.01 2.33
N SER A 76 -6.28 -11.40 1.41
CA SER A 76 -6.61 -12.02 0.12
C SER A 76 -5.38 -12.21 -0.79
N ASN A 77 -4.33 -11.42 -0.55
CA ASN A 77 -3.07 -11.43 -1.31
C ASN A 77 -1.87 -11.91 -0.48
N ALA A 78 -2.10 -12.64 0.62
CA ALA A 78 -1.05 -13.02 1.58
C ALA A 78 0.09 -13.85 0.96
N SER A 79 -0.17 -14.56 -0.15
CA SER A 79 0.85 -15.29 -0.90
C SER A 79 1.79 -14.38 -1.72
N GLN A 80 1.34 -13.20 -2.11
CA GLN A 80 2.10 -12.22 -2.90
C GLN A 80 2.71 -11.12 -2.03
N LEU A 81 2.06 -10.82 -0.90
CA LEU A 81 2.50 -9.84 0.08
C LEU A 81 2.42 -10.47 1.48
N PRO A 82 3.40 -11.32 1.84
CA PRO A 82 3.52 -11.82 3.21
C PRO A 82 3.82 -10.64 4.15
N LEU A 83 2.82 -10.28 4.95
CA LEU A 83 2.92 -9.23 5.96
C LEU A 83 2.99 -9.84 7.34
N LYS A 84 3.92 -9.35 8.15
CA LYS A 84 3.98 -9.66 9.57
C LYS A 84 3.69 -8.41 10.37
N ALA A 85 2.63 -8.45 11.18
CA ALA A 85 2.25 -7.30 11.99
C ALA A 85 3.37 -6.91 12.96
N LEU A 86 3.71 -5.62 12.98
CA LEU A 86 4.64 -5.04 13.94
C LEU A 86 3.82 -4.39 15.06
N HIS A 87 4.07 -4.81 16.29
CA HIS A 87 3.46 -4.16 17.44
C HIS A 87 4.21 -2.86 17.73
N GLN A 88 3.54 -1.74 17.49
CA GLN A 88 4.07 -0.40 17.77
C GLN A 88 3.14 0.27 18.80
N PRO A 89 3.63 0.56 20.03
CA PRO A 89 2.82 1.22 21.04
C PRO A 89 2.46 2.64 20.60
N GLY A 90 1.24 3.09 20.93
CA GLY A 90 0.78 4.44 20.63
C GLY A 90 0.25 4.67 19.22
N LEU A 91 0.12 3.63 18.38
CA LEU A 91 -0.63 3.71 17.13
C LEU A 91 -2.15 3.75 17.39
N GLU A 92 -2.84 4.67 16.71
CA GLU A 92 -4.29 4.74 16.69
C GLU A 92 -4.91 3.54 15.93
N GLU A 93 -6.22 3.33 16.05
CA GLU A 93 -6.90 2.19 15.41
C GLU A 93 -6.83 2.25 13.87
N GLU A 94 -6.71 3.45 13.32
CA GLU A 94 -6.56 3.75 11.90
C GLU A 94 -5.12 3.64 11.40
N MET A 95 -4.17 3.26 12.27
CA MET A 95 -2.77 3.08 11.91
C MET A 95 -2.27 1.67 12.19
N ARG A 96 -1.47 1.11 11.28
CA ARG A 96 -0.87 -0.22 11.43
C ARG A 96 0.54 -0.26 10.84
N ALA A 97 1.43 -0.99 11.49
CA ALA A 97 2.77 -1.24 11.00
C ALA A 97 2.95 -2.72 10.65
N PHE A 98 3.70 -3.00 9.59
CA PHE A 98 4.00 -4.36 9.13
C PHE A 98 5.44 -4.46 8.67
N GLU A 99 6.07 -5.59 8.93
CA GLU A 99 7.28 -6.05 8.26
C GLU A 99 6.86 -6.72 6.93
N ILE A 100 7.61 -6.43 5.87
CA ILE A 100 7.42 -7.03 4.55
C ILE A 100 8.63 -7.91 4.23
N ASP A 101 8.37 -9.07 3.65
CA ASP A 101 9.44 -9.92 3.13
C ASP A 101 10.35 -9.18 2.14
N LYS A 102 11.64 -9.46 2.24
CA LYS A 102 12.71 -8.80 1.46
C LYS A 102 12.59 -9.05 -0.04
N ILE A 103 11.90 -10.13 -0.44
CA ILE A 103 11.68 -10.53 -1.83
C ILE A 103 10.52 -9.73 -2.45
N THR A 104 9.61 -9.18 -1.64
CA THR A 104 8.46 -8.42 -2.16
C THR A 104 8.92 -7.09 -2.77
N SER A 105 8.77 -6.99 -4.09
CA SER A 105 9.15 -5.81 -4.87
C SER A 105 8.30 -4.58 -4.53
N GLY A 106 8.86 -3.38 -4.71
CA GLY A 106 8.08 -2.13 -4.62
C GLY A 106 6.87 -2.12 -5.56
N LYS A 107 7.02 -2.68 -6.77
CA LYS A 107 5.95 -2.80 -7.77
C LYS A 107 4.76 -3.64 -7.29
N THR A 108 5.01 -4.66 -6.48
CA THR A 108 3.93 -5.48 -5.90
C THR A 108 3.09 -4.64 -4.93
N ILE A 109 3.74 -3.79 -4.13
CA ILE A 109 3.09 -2.88 -3.19
C ILE A 109 2.30 -1.82 -3.96
N GLU A 110 2.91 -1.19 -4.97
CA GLU A 110 2.26 -0.21 -5.85
C GLU A 110 0.99 -0.79 -6.50
N ARG A 111 1.09 -1.97 -7.12
CA ARG A 111 -0.05 -2.64 -7.75
C ARG A 111 -1.19 -2.90 -6.77
N LEU A 112 -0.90 -3.34 -5.55
CA LEU A 112 -1.93 -3.58 -4.53
C LEU A 112 -2.59 -2.27 -4.10
N MET A 113 -1.82 -1.17 -4.03
CA MET A 113 -2.36 0.15 -3.72
C MET A 113 -3.20 0.71 -4.87
N GLU A 114 -2.84 0.44 -6.12
CA GLU A 114 -3.66 0.74 -7.29
C GLU A 114 -4.96 -0.06 -7.28
N GLU A 115 -4.93 -1.35 -6.94
CA GLU A 115 -6.13 -2.20 -6.82
C GLU A 115 -7.06 -1.71 -5.71
N PHE A 116 -6.51 -1.40 -4.54
CA PHE A 116 -7.25 -0.74 -3.45
C PHE A 116 -7.81 0.62 -3.90
N GLY A 117 -7.01 1.31 -4.72
CA GLY A 117 -7.23 2.65 -5.24
C GLY A 117 -8.36 2.74 -6.27
N GLY A 118 -8.49 1.66 -7.05
CA GLY A 118 -9.21 1.57 -8.31
C GLY A 118 -10.58 0.89 -8.25
N THR A 119 -11.23 0.80 -7.08
CA THR A 119 -12.64 0.38 -7.00
C THR A 119 -13.57 1.49 -7.54
N SER A 120 -13.44 1.84 -8.81
CA SER A 120 -14.52 2.38 -9.64
C SER A 120 -14.74 1.40 -10.78
N THR A 121 -15.71 0.51 -10.58
CA THR A 121 -16.46 -0.25 -11.61
C THR A 121 -15.83 -0.39 -13.00
N ASP A 122 -15.42 -1.62 -13.34
CA ASP A 122 -15.72 -2.17 -14.67
C ASP A 122 -15.94 -3.69 -14.57
N THR A 123 -17.08 -4.08 -13.99
CA THR A 123 -17.78 -5.27 -14.48
C THR A 123 -18.42 -4.92 -15.82
N ASN A 124 -17.65 -5.05 -16.90
CA ASN A 124 -18.18 -5.22 -18.24
C ASN A 124 -17.19 -6.09 -19.05
N HIS A 125 -17.24 -7.40 -18.78
CA HIS A 125 -16.74 -8.39 -19.72
C HIS A 125 -17.62 -8.37 -20.97
N HIS A 126 -17.34 -7.47 -21.91
CA HIS A 126 -17.75 -7.63 -23.31
C HIS A 126 -16.53 -8.13 -24.08
N TYR A 127 -16.43 -9.45 -24.19
CA TYR A 127 -15.52 -10.09 -25.13
C TYR A 127 -16.11 -9.95 -26.53
N VAL A 128 -15.67 -8.94 -27.30
CA VAL A 128 -15.91 -8.91 -28.75
C VAL A 128 -14.60 -9.20 -29.45
N SER A 129 -14.44 -10.48 -29.81
CA SER A 129 -13.38 -10.95 -30.70
C SER A 129 -13.71 -10.52 -32.13
N SER A 130 -12.97 -9.54 -32.64
CA SER A 130 -12.95 -9.21 -34.08
C SER A 130 -11.54 -9.43 -34.63
N ARG A 131 -11.27 -10.64 -35.12
CA ARG A 131 -10.11 -10.92 -35.99
C ARG A 131 -10.33 -10.25 -37.35
N PRO A 132 -9.38 -9.47 -37.89
CA PRO A 132 -9.39 -9.11 -39.30
C PRO A 132 -8.96 -10.33 -40.14
N LYS A 133 -9.74 -10.65 -41.18
CA LYS A 133 -9.33 -11.59 -42.24
C LYS A 133 -8.32 -10.89 -43.15
N HIS A 134 -7.13 -11.47 -43.30
CA HIS A 134 -6.22 -11.10 -44.38
C HIS A 134 -6.88 -11.45 -45.72
N HIS A 135 -6.98 -10.48 -46.63
CA HIS A 135 -7.19 -10.72 -48.05
C HIS A 135 -5.92 -10.27 -48.79
N HIS A 136 -5.21 -11.24 -49.35
CA HIS A 136 -4.25 -11.00 -50.42
C HIS A 136 -5.04 -10.67 -51.69
N GLN A 137 -4.69 -9.57 -52.36
CA GLN A 137 -4.83 -9.46 -53.81
C GLN A 137 -3.47 -9.05 -54.35
N HIS A 138 -2.92 -9.93 -55.19
CA HIS A 138 -1.82 -9.66 -56.10
C HIS A 138 -2.38 -8.95 -57.33
N GLU A 139 -1.70 -7.91 -57.78
CA GLU A 139 -1.56 -7.57 -59.20
C GLU A 139 -0.11 -7.81 -59.61
#